data_AF-A0A6G2DFU9-F1
#
_entry.id   AF-A0A6G2DFU9-F1
#
_cell.length_a   1.000
_cell.length_b   1.000
_cell.length_c   1.000
_cell.angle_alpha   90.00
_cell.angle_beta   90.00
_cell.angle_gamma   90.00
#
_symmetry.space_group_name_H-M   'P 1'
#
loop_
_entity.id
_entity.type
_entity.pdbx_description
1 polymer ?
#
loop_
_entity_poly.entity_id
_entity_poly.type
_entity_poly.pdbx_seq_one_letter_code
_entity_poly.pdbx_strand_id
1 'polypeptide(L)' 'MLIYSAPLIFTSIGGVFSERGGVVNVGLEGIMVMGAFSGVVFNLEFAEQFGAATPWLSLLVAGLVGSVFSIIHAAAT' A
#
# COMPACT_ATOMS: atom_id res chain seq x y z
N MET A 1 -16.23 -7.04 -10.23
CA MET A 1 -15.96 -5.58 -10.16
C MET A 1 -16.10 -5.03 -8.75
N LEU A 2 -17.22 -5.26 -8.05
CA LEU A 2 -17.47 -4.70 -6.71
C LEU A 2 -16.43 -5.05 -5.63
N ILE A 3 -15.80 -6.23 -5.69
CA ILE A 3 -14.81 -6.69 -4.71
C ILE A 3 -13.53 -5.85 -4.74
N TYR A 4 -13.08 -5.41 -5.92
CA TYR A 4 -11.90 -4.56 -6.06
C TYR A 4 -12.20 -3.08 -5.78
N SER A 5 -13.47 -2.68 -5.80
CA SER A 5 -13.86 -1.30 -5.53
C SER A 5 -13.50 -0.87 -4.11
N ALA A 6 -13.64 -1.75 -3.11
CA ALA A 6 -13.33 -1.43 -1.72
C ALA A 6 -11.87 -0.97 -1.51
N PRO A 7 -10.83 -1.72 -1.94
CA PRO A 7 -9.45 -1.25 -1.81
C PRO A 7 -9.14 -0.06 -2.74
N LEU A 8 -9.73 0.00 -3.93
CA LEU A 8 -9.51 1.10 -4.88
C LEU A 8 -10.06 2.45 -4.37
N ILE A 9 -11.12 2.46 -3.56
CA ILE A 9 -11.63 3.69 -2.93
C ILE A 9 -10.60 4.30 -1.96
N PHE A 10 -9.90 3.47 -1.17
CA PHE A 10 -8.84 3.99 -0.29
C PHE A 10 -7.68 4.56 -1.09
N THR A 11 -7.30 3.89 -2.17
CA THR A 11 -6.24 4.34 -3.07
C THR A 11 -6.60 5.65 -3.79
N SER A 12 -7.85 5.81 -4.23
CA SER A 12 -8.30 7.04 -4.90
C SER A 12 -8.33 8.24 -3.97
N ILE A 13 -8.66 8.05 -2.69
CA ILE A 13 -8.54 9.10 -1.66
C ILE A 13 -7.08 9.58 -1.55
N GLY A 14 -6.11 8.66 -1.55
CA GLY A 14 -4.69 9.00 -1.60
C GLY A 14 -4.30 9.79 -2.85
N GLY A 15 -4.87 9.45 -4.00
CA GLY A 15 -4.70 10.20 -5.25
C GLY A 15 -5.18 11.64 -5.17
N VAL A 16 -6.34 11.90 -4.55
CA VAL A 16 -6.84 13.27 -4.35
C VAL A 16 -5.88 14.12 -3.51
N PHE A 17 -5.21 13.52 -2.50
CA PHE A 17 -4.17 14.24 -1.75
C PHE A 17 -2.94 14.54 -2.61
N SER A 18 -2.52 13.60 -3.45
CA SER A 18 -1.41 13.78 -4.39
C SER A 18 -1.69 14.93 -5.36
N GLU A 19 -2.88 14.95 -5.96
CA GLU A 19 -3.31 15.99 -6.90
C GLU A 19 -3.39 17.37 -6.25
N ARG A 20 -3.87 17.44 -4.99
CA ARG A 20 -3.84 18.69 -4.21
C ARG A 20 -2.43 19.18 -3.90
N GLY A 21 -1.45 18.26 -3.83
CA GLY A 21 -0.03 18.56 -3.72
C GLY A 21 0.64 18.96 -5.04
N GLY A 22 -0.11 18.99 -6.15
CA GLY A 22 0.40 19.35 -7.48
C GLY A 22 1.09 18.20 -8.24
N VAL A 23 1.03 16.96 -7.72
CA VAL A 23 1.64 15.79 -8.35
C VAL A 23 0.58 14.75 -8.68
N VAL A 24 0.38 14.46 -9.97
CA VAL A 24 -0.57 13.42 -10.41
C VAL A 24 0.14 12.06 -10.39
N ASN A 25 -0.23 11.19 -9.45
CA ASN A 25 0.38 9.87 -9.31
C ASN A 25 -0.39 8.82 -10.12
N VAL A 26 0.17 8.41 -11.26
CA VAL A 26 -0.41 7.37 -12.14
C VAL A 26 -0.12 5.95 -11.62
N GLY A 27 0.86 5.80 -10.72
CA GLY A 27 1.31 4.51 -10.17
C GLY A 27 0.55 4.02 -8.92
N LEU A 28 -0.51 4.72 -8.50
CA LEU A 28 -1.22 4.45 -7.24
C LEU A 28 -1.78 3.02 -7.13
N GLU A 29 -2.32 2.47 -8.22
CA GLU A 29 -2.81 1.09 -8.24
C GLU A 29 -1.67 0.10 -7.96
N GLY A 30 -0.51 0.30 -8.59
CA GLY A 30 0.67 -0.53 -8.37
C GLY A 30 1.19 -0.41 -6.93
N ILE A 31 1.24 0.79 -6.37
CA ILE A 31 1.66 1.02 -4.98
C ILE A 31 0.73 0.30 -4.00
N MET A 32 -0.59 0.36 -4.22
CA MET A 32 -1.57 -0.38 -3.43
C MET A 32 -1.34 -1.90 -3.51
N VAL A 33 -1.16 -2.43 -4.72
CA VAL A 33 -0.94 -3.88 -4.93
C VAL A 33 0.37 -4.35 -4.27
N MET A 34 1.45 -3.58 -4.38
CA MET A 34 2.72 -3.91 -3.73
C MET A 34 2.64 -3.86 -2.20
N GLY A 35 1.91 -2.89 -1.64
CA GLY A 35 1.60 -2.85 -0.21
C GLY A 35 0.80 -4.08 0.25
N ALA A 36 -0.26 -4.43 -0.48
CA ALA A 36 -1.08 -5.61 -0.17
C ALA A 36 -0.27 -6.91 -0.24
N PHE A 37 0.55 -7.08 -1.29
CA PHE A 37 1.40 -8.24 -1.48
C PHE A 37 2.42 -8.40 -0.33
N SER A 38 3.17 -7.34 -0.02
CA SER A 38 4.16 -7.37 1.06
C SER A 38 3.53 -7.60 2.44
N GLY A 39 2.35 -7.02 2.70
CA GLY A 39 1.59 -7.27 3.93
C GLY A 39 1.17 -8.73 4.07
N VAL A 40 0.65 -9.36 3.01
CA VAL A 40 0.26 -10.78 3.05
C VAL A 40 1.47 -11.69 3.24
N VAL A 41 2.58 -11.44 2.53
CA VAL A 41 3.81 -12.22 2.71
C VAL A 41 4.30 -12.12 4.15
N PHE A 42 4.38 -10.91 4.71
CA PHE A 42 4.78 -10.74 6.11
C PHE A 42 3.82 -11.45 7.07
N ASN A 43 2.51 -11.38 6.82
CA ASN A 43 1.54 -12.03 7.68
C ASN A 43 1.72 -13.55 7.71
N LEU A 44 1.92 -14.18 6.56
CA LEU A 44 2.08 -15.63 6.45
C LEU A 44 3.40 -16.12 7.05
N GLU A 45 4.50 -15.41 6.81
CA GLU A 45 5.83 -15.82 7.28
C GLU A 45 6.01 -15.64 8.79
N PHE A 46 5.36 -14.63 9.38
CA PHE A 46 5.58 -14.27 10.78
C PHE A 46 4.38 -14.58 11.71
N ALA A 47 3.34 -15.23 11.18
CA ALA A 47 2.14 -15.59 11.95
C ALA A 47 2.47 -16.39 13.22
N GLU A 48 3.39 -17.35 13.13
CA GLU A 48 3.77 -18.20 14.27
C GLU A 48 4.61 -17.46 15.31
N GLN A 49 5.35 -16.41 14.90
CA GLN A 49 6.25 -15.66 15.78
C GLN A 49 5.54 -14.54 16.53
N PHE A 50 4.65 -13.81 15.87
CA PHE A 50 3.96 -12.66 16.46
C PHE A 50 2.48 -12.93 16.78
N GLY A 51 1.92 -14.07 16.38
CA GLY A 51 0.56 -14.48 16.69
C GLY A 51 -0.47 -13.40 16.32
N ALA A 52 -1.25 -12.96 17.31
CA ALA A 52 -2.29 -11.94 17.14
C ALA A 52 -1.75 -10.54 16.79
N ALA A 53 -0.44 -10.27 16.99
CA ALA A 53 0.18 -8.99 16.63
C ALA A 53 0.58 -8.94 15.15
N THR A 54 0.72 -10.08 14.48
CA THR A 54 1.19 -10.19 13.10
C THR A 54 0.38 -9.35 12.10
N PRO A 55 -0.96 -9.30 12.14
CA PRO A 55 -1.76 -8.46 11.24
C PRO A 55 -1.42 -6.96 11.35
N TRP A 56 -1.19 -6.48 12.57
CA TRP A 56 -0.84 -5.08 12.82
C TRP A 56 0.56 -4.75 12.32
N LEU A 57 1.52 -5.65 12.52
CA LEU A 57 2.87 -5.53 11.98
C LEU A 57 2.87 -5.61 10.44
N SER A 58 2.06 -6.49 9.84
CA SER A 58 1.93 -6.56 8.38
C SER A 58 1.37 -5.28 7.78
N LEU A 59 0.47 -4.57 8.49
CA LEU A 59 -0.04 -3.27 8.06
C LEU A 59 1.08 -2.21 8.01
N LEU A 60 1.96 -2.19 9.02
CA LEU A 60 3.12 -1.29 9.03
C LEU A 60 4.10 -1.60 7.91
N VAL A 61 4.39 -2.89 7.69
CA VAL A 61 5.28 -3.34 6.60
C VAL A 61 4.70 -2.99 5.24
N ALA A 62 3.41 -3.22 5.01
CA ALA A 62 2.70 -2.83 3.79
C ALA A 62 2.80 -1.33 3.53
N GLY A 63 2.60 -0.50 4.57
CA GLY A 63 2.73 0.95 4.48
C GLY A 63 4.17 1.41 4.16
N LEU A 64 5.17 0.77 4.78
CA LEU A 64 6.59 1.05 4.50
C LEU A 64 6.95 0.72 3.05
N VAL A 65 6.55 -0.45 2.56
CA VAL A 65 6.79 -0.84 1.16
C VAL A 65 6.10 0.12 0.20
N GLY A 66 4.83 0.46 0.44
CA GLY A 66 4.11 1.45 -0.36
C GLY A 66 4.82 2.81 -0.38
N SER A 67 5.36 3.25 0.75
CA SER A 67 6.13 4.50 0.86
C SER A 67 7.42 4.45 0.03
N VAL A 68 8.17 3.35 0.08
CA VAL A 68 9.38 3.15 -0.75
C VAL A 68 9.04 3.23 -2.23
N PHE A 69 7.99 2.53 -2.68
CA PHE A 69 7.55 2.60 -4.08
C PHE A 69 7.05 4.00 -4.48
N SER A 70 6.42 4.73 -3.56
CA SER A 70 6.02 6.12 -3.79
C SER A 70 7.23 7.05 -3.95
N ILE A 71 8.33 6.82 -3.22
CA ILE A 71 9.58 7.58 -3.38
C ILE A 71 10.21 7.30 -4.74
N ILE A 72 10.22 6.04 -5.19
CA ILE A 72 10.71 5.68 -6.53
C ILE A 72 9.88 6.39 -7.61
N HIS A 73 8.55 6.38 -7.48
CA HIS A 73 7.68 7.13 -8.39
C HIS A 73 7.99 8.63 -8.37
N ALA A 74 8.15 9.23 -7.18
CA ALA A 74 8.51 10.64 -7.04
C ALA A 74 9.87 10.98 -7.67
N ALA A 75 10.83 10.05 -7.70
CA ALA A 75 12.11 10.25 -8.38
C ALA A 75 12.03 10.07 -9.90
N ALA A 76 11.03 9.34 -10.40
CA ALA A 76 10.84 9.06 -11.82
C ALA A 76 9.90 10.06 -12.53
N THR A 77 9.24 10.94 -11.76
CA THR A 77 8.25 11.93 -12.23
C THR A 77 8.86 13.32 -12.23
#